data_AF-A0A5N7AMI3-F1
#
_entry.id   AF-A0A5N7AMI3-F1
#
_cell.length_a   1.000
_cell.length_b   1.000
_cell.length_c   1.000
_cell.angle_alpha   90.00
_cell.angle_beta   90.00
_cell.angle_gamma   90.00
#
_symmetry.space_group_name_H-M   'P 1'
#
loop_
_entity.id
_entity.type
_entity.pdbx_description
1 polymer ?
#
loop_
_entity_poly.entity_id
_entity_poly.type
_entity_poly.pdbx_seq_one_letter_code
_entity_poly.pdbx_strand_id
1 'polypeptide(L)'
;MVTDKGVTRKLVDDHSGRYYTEPATDPKGTYQVETRPYAESTDSQANNPFADPEVAERYALMYEKAQYECRHVFDPTLTWTPEEERALVRKLDWR
;
A
#
# COMPACT_ATOMS: atom_id res chain seq x y z
N MET A 1 20.27 -34.51 -43.48
CA MET A 1 19.34 -33.41 -43.20
C MET A 1 19.79 -32.75 -41.92
N VAL A 2 20.27 -31.51 -42.01
CA VAL A 2 20.83 -30.75 -40.89
C VAL A 2 19.68 -30.15 -40.10
N THR A 3 19.46 -30.61 -38.88
CA THR A 3 18.50 -30.00 -37.95
C THR A 3 19.21 -28.87 -37.23
N ASP A 4 18.93 -27.64 -37.65
CA ASP A 4 19.34 -26.41 -36.99
C ASP A 4 18.73 -26.37 -35.57
N LYS A 5 19.58 -26.49 -34.54
CA LYS A 5 19.20 -26.32 -33.14
C LYS A 5 19.37 -24.84 -32.82
N GLY A 6 18.38 -24.05 -33.23
CA GLY A 6 18.28 -22.63 -32.91
C GLY A 6 18.34 -22.40 -31.40
N VAL A 7 19.44 -21.79 -30.99
CA VAL A 7 19.77 -21.32 -29.64
C VAL A 7 18.65 -20.42 -29.10
N THR A 8 17.89 -20.89 -28.10
CA THR A 8 17.05 -20.01 -27.27
C THR A 8 17.97 -19.13 -26.43
N ARG A 9 18.33 -17.98 -27.00
CA ARG A 9 19.06 -16.91 -26.33
C ARG A 9 18.17 -16.40 -25.19
N LYS A 10 18.67 -16.53 -23.96
CA LYS A 10 18.07 -16.03 -22.72
C LYS A 10 17.77 -14.53 -22.88
N LEU A 11 16.49 -14.16 -22.95
CA LEU A 11 16.05 -12.77 -22.89
C LEU A 11 15.67 -12.45 -21.44
N VAL A 12 16.67 -12.46 -20.56
CA VAL A 12 16.51 -12.05 -19.16
C VAL A 12 17.66 -11.11 -18.83
N ASP A 13 17.66 -9.95 -19.47
CA ASP A 13 18.50 -8.82 -19.08
C ASP A 13 17.90 -7.55 -19.68
N ASP A 14 16.98 -6.94 -18.93
CA ASP A 14 17.02 -5.49 -18.70
C ASP A 14 16.19 -5.16 -17.46
N HIS A 15 16.74 -5.42 -16.27
CA HIS A 15 16.17 -4.96 -15.00
C HIS A 15 16.46 -3.47 -14.77
N SER A 16 16.22 -2.64 -15.79
CA SER A 16 16.13 -1.18 -15.67
C SER A 16 14.75 -0.80 -15.10
N GLY A 17 14.31 -1.52 -14.08
CA GLY A 17 13.10 -1.21 -13.33
C GLY A 17 13.49 -0.28 -12.21
N ARG A 18 13.38 1.04 -12.43
CA ARG A 18 13.30 2.00 -11.33
C ARG A 18 12.25 1.49 -10.35
N TYR A 19 12.68 1.10 -9.16
CA TYR A 19 11.75 0.69 -8.12
C TYR A 19 10.90 1.90 -7.72
N TYR A 20 9.63 1.69 -7.37
CA TYR A 20 8.72 2.77 -6.96
C TYR A 20 9.24 3.61 -5.78
N THR A 21 10.20 3.07 -5.02
CA THR A 21 10.82 3.73 -3.88
C THR A 21 12.08 4.52 -4.24
N GLU A 22 12.59 4.41 -5.47
CA GLU A 22 13.73 5.21 -5.89
C GLU A 22 13.27 6.63 -6.23
N PRO A 23 13.73 7.66 -5.49
CA PRO A 23 13.37 9.02 -5.81
C PRO A 23 13.92 9.34 -7.20
N ALA A 24 13.03 9.73 -8.12
CA ALA A 24 13.45 10.31 -9.38
C ALA A 24 14.28 11.55 -9.04
N THR A 25 15.59 11.48 -9.29
CA THR A 25 16.49 12.63 -9.17
C THR A 25 16.21 13.58 -10.33
N ASP A 26 15.05 14.22 -10.32
CA ASP A 26 14.75 15.33 -11.19
C ASP A 26 15.48 16.57 -10.62
N PRO A 27 16.37 17.22 -11.39
CA PRO A 27 17.14 18.36 -10.89
C PRO A 27 16.29 19.63 -10.65
N LYS A 28 14.96 19.55 -10.81
CA LYS A 28 14.02 20.67 -10.67
C LYS A 28 12.75 20.32 -9.88
N GLY A 29 12.86 19.49 -8.84
CA GLY A 29 11.75 19.24 -7.93
C GLY A 29 12.22 19.32 -6.49
N THR A 30 12.13 20.48 -5.87
CA THR A 30 12.28 20.59 -4.41
C THR A 30 10.98 20.10 -3.77
N TYR A 31 10.77 18.78 -3.75
CA TYR A 31 9.66 18.18 -3.02
C TYR A 31 9.98 18.28 -1.53
N GLN A 32 9.51 19.34 -0.88
CA GLN A 32 9.56 19.46 0.58
C GLN A 32 8.56 18.46 1.14
N VAL A 33 9.05 17.28 1.56
CA VAL A 33 8.24 16.29 2.28
C VAL A 33 8.16 16.77 3.73
N GLU A 34 7.06 17.44 4.08
CA GLU A 34 6.80 17.85 5.45
C GLU A 34 6.36 16.64 6.27
N THR A 35 7.26 16.12 7.10
CA THR A 35 6.95 15.06 8.06
C THR A 35 6.23 15.67 9.25
N ARG A 36 4.90 15.54 9.28
CA ARG A 36 4.14 15.85 10.49
C ARG A 36 4.41 14.78 11.55
N PRO A 37 4.81 15.16 12.77
CA PRO A 37 4.93 14.20 13.86
C PRO A 37 3.54 13.60 14.12
N TYR A 38 3.47 12.28 14.17
CA TYR A 38 2.24 11.57 14.55
C TYR A 38 1.98 11.85 16.04
N ALA A 39 1.02 12.74 16.31
CA ALA A 39 0.51 12.96 17.66
C ALA A 39 -0.60 11.94 17.89
N GLU A 40 -0.35 11.00 18.79
CA GLU A 40 -1.33 9.99 19.19
C GLU A 40 -2.51 10.70 19.83
N SER A 41 -3.60 10.85 19.07
CA SER A 41 -4.84 11.42 19.57
C SER A 41 -5.65 10.33 20.28
N THR A 42 -6.17 10.65 21.46
CA THR A 42 -6.92 9.71 22.31
C THR A 42 -8.27 9.30 21.71
N ASP A 43 -8.73 10.00 20.68
CA ASP A 43 -9.91 9.66 19.91
C ASP A 43 -9.54 8.70 18.78
N SER A 44 -9.94 7.43 18.92
CA SER A 44 -9.73 6.37 17.92
C SER A 44 -10.32 6.72 16.55
N GLN A 45 -11.37 7.56 16.53
CA GLN A 45 -12.00 8.04 15.30
C GLN A 45 -11.27 9.23 14.66
N ALA A 46 -10.50 10.01 15.43
CA ALA A 46 -9.81 11.19 14.89
C ALA A 46 -8.69 10.83 13.91
N ASN A 47 -8.12 9.63 14.03
CA ASN A 47 -7.05 9.16 13.14
C ASN A 47 -7.56 8.30 11.98
N ASN A 48 -8.86 7.95 11.93
CA ASN A 48 -9.39 7.12 10.84
C ASN A 48 -9.74 8.01 9.62
N PRO A 49 -9.00 7.90 8.49
CA PRO A 49 -9.28 8.70 7.29
C PRO A 49 -10.62 8.35 6.64
N PHE A 50 -11.21 7.20 6.99
CA PHE A 50 -12.51 6.74 6.51
C PHE A 50 -13.66 7.01 7.48
N ALA A 51 -13.41 7.75 8.58
CA ALA A 51 -14.47 8.18 9.49
C ALA A 51 -15.47 9.13 8.82
N ASP A 52 -15.03 9.88 7.79
CA ASP A 52 -15.90 10.68 6.94
C ASP A 52 -16.63 9.76 5.93
N PRO A 53 -17.98 9.71 5.96
CA PRO A 53 -18.74 8.86 5.06
C PRO A 53 -18.54 9.20 3.58
N GLU A 54 -18.29 10.47 3.22
CA GLU A 54 -18.06 10.86 1.83
C GLU A 54 -16.74 10.28 1.31
N VAL A 55 -15.72 10.26 2.17
CA VAL A 55 -14.43 9.65 1.85
C VAL A 55 -14.59 8.14 1.73
N ALA A 56 -15.25 7.49 2.70
CA ALA A 56 -15.48 6.05 2.66
C ALA A 56 -16.23 5.60 1.39
N GLU A 57 -17.30 6.30 1.00
CA GLU A 57 -18.07 6.00 -0.21
C GLU A 57 -17.22 6.18 -1.47
N ARG A 58 -16.43 7.26 -1.55
CA ARG A 58 -15.54 7.50 -2.69
C ARG A 58 -14.57 6.34 -2.92
N TYR A 59 -13.97 5.82 -1.85
CA TYR A 59 -13.04 4.69 -1.94
C TYR A 59 -13.76 3.39 -2.23
N ALA A 60 -14.93 3.14 -1.64
CA ALA A 60 -15.75 1.97 -1.97
C ALA A 60 -16.08 1.92 -3.46
N LEU A 61 -16.53 3.04 -4.04
CA LEU A 61 -16.81 3.14 -5.48
C LEU A 61 -15.55 2.95 -6.35
N MET A 62 -14.40 3.45 -5.89
CA MET A 62 -13.13 3.26 -6.58
C MET A 62 -12.75 1.77 -6.62
N TYR A 63 -12.83 1.08 -5.48
CA TYR A 63 -12.51 -0.34 -5.37
C TYR A 63 -13.46 -1.22 -6.17
N GLU A 64 -14.76 -0.88 -6.20
CA GLU A 64 -15.73 -1.58 -7.05
C GLU A 64 -15.44 -1.37 -8.54
N LYS A 65 -15.19 -0.13 -8.98
CA LYS A 65 -14.89 0.15 -10.40
C LYS A 65 -13.60 -0.52 -10.86
N ALA A 66 -12.58 -0.53 -10.00
CA ALA A 66 -11.30 -1.17 -10.29
C ALA A 66 -11.34 -2.70 -10.13
N GLN A 67 -12.45 -3.26 -9.65
CA GLN A 67 -12.57 -4.67 -9.28
C GLN A 67 -11.42 -5.13 -8.37
N TYR A 68 -11.05 -4.29 -7.41
CA TYR A 68 -9.94 -4.55 -6.51
C TYR A 68 -10.19 -5.84 -5.71
N GLU A 69 -9.10 -6.56 -5.42
CA GLU A 69 -9.18 -7.75 -4.57
C GLU A 69 -9.66 -7.35 -3.16
N CYS A 70 -10.42 -8.23 -2.52
CA CYS A 70 -10.94 -8.01 -1.17
C CYS A 70 -11.85 -6.77 -0.99
N ARG A 71 -12.37 -6.15 -2.05
CA ARG A 71 -13.29 -4.98 -1.95
C ARG A 71 -14.53 -5.22 -1.07
N HIS A 72 -15.00 -6.46 -1.00
CA HIS A 72 -16.13 -6.87 -0.15
C HIS A 72 -15.81 -6.93 1.35
N VAL A 73 -14.52 -6.85 1.72
CA VAL A 73 -14.04 -6.84 3.10
C VAL A 73 -13.80 -5.41 3.59
N PHE A 74 -13.99 -4.40 2.73
CA PHE A 74 -13.81 -3.01 3.10
C PHE A 74 -14.88 -2.58 4.12
N ASP A 75 -14.44 -2.38 5.37
CA ASP A 75 -15.25 -1.86 6.46
C ASP A 75 -14.59 -0.58 7.02
N PRO A 76 -15.16 0.61 6.77
CA PRO A 76 -14.62 1.88 7.25
C PRO A 76 -14.80 2.07 8.77
N THR A 77 -15.65 1.27 9.40
CA THR A 77 -15.98 1.33 10.83
C THR A 77 -15.22 0.32 11.67
N LEU A 78 -14.42 -0.54 11.03
CA LEU A 78 -13.64 -1.56 11.71
C LEU A 78 -12.66 -0.91 12.68
N THR A 79 -12.73 -1.32 13.94
CA THR A 79 -11.85 -0.86 15.01
C THR A 79 -11.39 -2.05 15.84
N TRP A 80 -10.17 -1.97 16.36
CA TRP A 80 -9.65 -2.96 17.30
C TRP A 80 -9.97 -2.51 18.72
N THR A 81 -10.43 -3.45 19.55
CA THR A 81 -10.45 -3.22 20.99
C THR A 81 -9.02 -3.18 21.53
N PRO A 82 -8.75 -2.48 22.66
CA PRO A 82 -7.42 -2.44 23.26
C PRO A 82 -6.85 -3.84 23.55
N GLU A 83 -7.71 -4.80 23.91
CA GLU A 83 -7.34 -6.18 24.14
C GLU A 83 -6.90 -6.91 22.87
N GLU A 84 -7.64 -6.74 21.77
CA GLU A 84 -7.32 -7.34 20.47
C GLU A 84 -6.04 -6.73 19.89
N GLU A 85 -5.91 -5.40 19.96
CA GLU A 85 -4.71 -4.70 19.52
C GLU A 85 -3.49 -5.22 20.28
N ARG A 86 -3.56 -5.28 21.61
CA ARG A 86 -2.47 -5.82 22.45
C ARG A 86 -2.14 -7.28 22.10
N ALA A 87 -3.15 -8.10 21.82
CA ALA A 87 -2.95 -9.48 21.42
C ALA A 87 -2.28 -9.61 20.05
N LEU A 88 -2.62 -8.71 19.11
CA LEU A 88 -2.08 -8.64 17.75
C LEU A 88 -0.63 -8.15 17.77
N VAL A 89 -0.34 -7.04 18.47
CA VAL A 89 1.01 -6.50 18.66
C VAL A 89 1.93 -7.54 19.28
N ARG A 90 1.49 -8.24 20.35
CA ARG A 90 2.28 -9.29 20.99
C ARG A 90 2.70 -10.41 20.02
N LYS A 91 1.84 -10.78 19.06
CA LYS A 91 2.16 -11.81 18.05
C LYS A 91 3.11 -11.29 16.97
N LEU A 92 2.97 -10.03 16.57
CA LEU A 92 3.81 -9.37 15.57
C LEU A 92 5.24 -9.10 16.07
N ASP A 93 5.37 -8.72 17.34
CA ASP A 93 6.64 -8.41 17.99
C ASP A 93 7.40 -9.65 18.48
N TRP A 94 6.89 -10.87 18.24
CA TRP A 94 7.64 -12.10 18.46
C TRP A 94 8.77 -12.24 17.43
N ARG A 95 9.88 -11.53 17.69
CA ARG A 95 11.19 -11.70 17.05
C ARG A 95 12.15 -12.51 17.91
#